data_AF-A0A925M8M6-F1
#
_entry.id   AF-A0A925M8M6-F1
#
_cell.length_a   1.000
_cell.length_b   1.000
_cell.length_c   1.000
_cell.angle_alpha   90.00
_cell.angle_beta   90.00
_cell.angle_gamma   90.00
#
_symmetry.space_group_name_H-M   'P 1'
#
loop_
_entity.id
_entity.type
_entity.pdbx_description
1 polymer ?
#
loop_
_entity_poly.entity_id
_entity_poly.type
_entity_poly.pdbx_seq_one_letter_code
_entity_poly.pdbx_strand_id
1 'polypeptide(L)'
;MTSGVGACVLALLAGCLSVPDGVAPMCRSNDECDGARGEVCEEGVCWGNPPTGMFAAVISPPSARRDAVPRELPPFTLSPDGWMGELRLDPPVLLGGRVVAYCPAPMTGCDATPIAATVTVSRRSLFGGGPGFKTIANVEGGADSFSIALPPT
;
A
#
# COMPACT_ATOMS: atom_id res chain seq x y z
N MET A 1 32.46 -54.08 34.04
CA MET A 1 31.56 -54.02 32.86
C MET A 1 30.14 -53.85 33.38
N THR A 2 29.59 -52.63 33.30
CA THR A 2 28.22 -52.30 32.88
C THR A 2 28.05 -50.78 32.97
N SER A 3 27.71 -50.19 31.84
CA SER A 3 27.58 -48.76 31.59
C SER A 3 26.20 -48.25 32.03
N GLY A 4 26.15 -47.04 32.61
CA GLY A 4 24.90 -46.31 32.87
C GLY A 4 24.88 -45.02 32.05
N VAL A 5 23.96 -44.96 31.08
CA VAL A 5 23.78 -43.87 30.11
C VAL A 5 23.20 -42.63 30.80
N GLY A 6 23.91 -41.50 30.72
CA GLY A 6 23.43 -40.19 31.17
C GLY A 6 22.47 -39.58 30.16
N ALA A 7 21.22 -39.37 30.57
CA ALA A 7 20.20 -38.67 29.77
C ALA A 7 20.33 -37.15 29.98
N CYS A 8 20.87 -36.45 28.99
CA CYS A 8 20.78 -34.99 28.88
C CYS A 8 19.38 -34.59 28.41
N VAL A 9 18.55 -34.12 29.34
CA VAL A 9 17.26 -33.47 29.02
C VAL A 9 17.54 -32.05 28.54
N LEU A 10 17.53 -31.85 27.23
CA LEU A 10 17.52 -30.52 26.60
C LEU A 10 16.11 -29.92 26.75
N ALA A 11 15.93 -29.03 27.73
CA ALA A 11 14.76 -28.20 27.86
C ALA A 11 14.75 -27.13 26.75
N LEU A 12 14.03 -27.40 25.66
CA LEU A 12 13.67 -26.43 24.64
C LEU A 12 12.75 -25.38 25.27
N LEU A 13 13.31 -24.26 25.68
CA LEU A 13 12.57 -23.02 25.98
C LEU A 13 11.99 -22.48 24.67
N ALA A 14 10.86 -23.03 24.25
CA ALA A 14 9.96 -22.38 23.30
C ALA A 14 9.27 -21.20 24.02
N GLY A 15 10.00 -20.08 24.16
CA GLY A 15 9.40 -18.82 24.54
C GLY A 15 8.47 -18.37 23.43
N CYS A 16 7.16 -18.62 23.57
CA CYS A 16 6.13 -18.01 22.73
C CYS A 16 6.23 -16.49 22.89
N LEU A 17 6.87 -15.83 21.92
CA LEU A 17 6.84 -14.39 21.81
C LEU A 17 5.37 -14.01 21.59
N SER A 18 4.71 -13.49 22.63
CA SER A 18 3.34 -13.01 22.54
C SER A 18 3.33 -11.81 21.58
N VAL A 19 2.99 -12.04 20.32
CA VAL A 19 2.73 -10.97 19.37
C VAL A 19 1.44 -10.30 19.86
N PRO A 20 1.45 -9.00 20.20
CA PRO A 20 0.24 -8.31 20.60
C PRO A 20 -0.78 -8.42 19.47
N ASP A 21 -2.05 -8.64 19.83
CA ASP A 21 -3.14 -8.74 18.86
C ASP A 21 -3.13 -7.50 17.96
N GLY A 22 -3.23 -7.74 16.65
CA GLY A 22 -3.30 -6.66 15.67
C GLY A 22 -4.49 -5.75 15.98
N VAL A 23 -4.31 -4.45 15.74
CA VAL A 23 -5.40 -3.48 15.89
C VAL A 23 -6.57 -3.94 15.01
N ALA A 24 -7.74 -4.16 15.63
CA ALA A 24 -8.93 -4.54 14.89
C ALA A 24 -9.27 -3.44 13.86
N PRO A 25 -9.63 -3.80 12.62
CA PRO A 25 -10.03 -2.82 11.62
C PRO A 25 -11.29 -2.10 12.09
N MET A 26 -11.39 -0.80 11.78
CA MET A 26 -12.55 0.03 12.08
C MET A 26 -13.78 -0.39 11.27
N CYS A 27 -13.56 -0.88 10.05
CA CYS A 27 -14.60 -1.33 9.14
C CYS A 27 -14.17 -2.55 8.33
N ARG A 28 -15.15 -3.31 7.84
CA ARG A 28 -14.97 -4.36 6.82
C ARG A 28 -15.74 -4.06 5.54
N SER A 29 -16.68 -3.13 5.59
CA SER A 29 -17.51 -2.68 4.47
C SER A 29 -17.94 -1.22 4.68
N ASN A 30 -18.45 -0.58 3.62
CA ASN A 30 -18.90 0.81 3.67
C ASN A 30 -20.09 1.02 4.61
N ASP A 31 -20.90 -0.02 4.83
CA ASP A 31 -22.09 0.05 5.71
C ASP A 31 -21.71 0.19 7.20
N GLU A 32 -20.46 -0.12 7.53
CA GLU A 32 -19.90 0.05 8.88
C GLU A 32 -19.37 1.48 9.12
N CYS A 33 -19.36 2.34 8.09
CA CYS A 33 -18.88 3.73 8.14
C CYS A 33 -20.03 4.75 8.11
N ASP A 34 -19.76 6.01 8.46
CA ASP A 34 -20.77 7.07 8.42
C ASP A 34 -21.05 7.54 6.98
N GLY A 35 -21.90 6.76 6.29
CA GLY A 35 -22.33 7.06 4.92
C GLY A 35 -23.07 8.40 4.79
N ALA A 36 -23.68 8.92 5.86
CA ALA A 36 -24.34 10.24 5.83
C ALA A 36 -23.33 11.39 5.72
N ARG A 37 -22.06 11.16 6.09
CA ARG A 37 -20.93 12.09 5.93
C ARG A 37 -20.01 11.72 4.77
N GLY A 38 -20.39 10.72 3.99
CA GLY A 38 -19.65 10.26 2.81
C GLY A 38 -18.39 9.46 3.17
N GLU A 39 -18.38 8.79 4.32
CA GLU A 39 -17.28 7.87 4.65
C GLU A 39 -17.35 6.58 3.82
N VAL A 40 -16.18 6.08 3.44
CA VAL A 40 -16.00 4.80 2.74
C VAL A 40 -14.98 3.93 3.46
N CYS A 41 -15.17 2.62 3.44
CA CYS A 41 -14.25 1.69 4.06
C CYS A 41 -13.12 1.34 3.09
N GLU A 42 -11.90 1.73 3.42
CA GLU A 42 -10.71 1.39 2.65
C GLU A 42 -9.59 0.93 3.59
N GLU A 43 -9.01 -0.24 3.31
CA GLU A 43 -7.95 -0.87 4.12
C GLU A 43 -8.30 -1.06 5.61
N GLY A 44 -9.60 -1.24 5.91
CA GLY A 44 -10.07 -1.43 7.28
C GLY A 44 -10.22 -0.14 8.08
N VAL A 45 -10.21 1.01 7.43
CA VAL A 45 -10.41 2.35 8.02
C VAL A 45 -11.56 3.05 7.31
N CYS A 46 -12.43 3.72 8.06
CA CYS A 46 -13.46 4.59 7.50
C CYS A 46 -12.83 5.93 7.10
N TRP A 47 -12.75 6.18 5.80
CA TRP A 47 -12.21 7.41 5.22
C TRP A 47 -13.36 8.32 4.79
N GLY A 48 -13.47 9.49 5.40
CA GLY A 48 -14.42 10.52 5.01
C GLY A 48 -13.77 11.64 4.20
N ASN A 49 -14.62 12.50 3.64
CA ASN A 49 -14.14 13.81 3.20
C ASN A 49 -13.51 14.52 4.40
N PRO A 50 -12.36 15.19 4.23
CA PRO A 50 -11.79 15.98 5.30
C PRO A 50 -12.83 17.01 5.78
N PRO A 51 -12.96 17.23 7.10
CA PRO A 51 -13.92 18.19 7.61
C PRO A 51 -13.68 19.54 6.95
N THR A 52 -14.74 20.16 6.43
CA THR A 52 -14.68 21.53 5.91
C THR A 52 -14.42 22.48 7.09
N GLY A 53 -13.17 22.91 7.25
CA GLY A 53 -12.74 23.75 8.38
C GLY A 53 -11.41 24.47 8.13
N MET A 54 -10.84 25.09 9.17
CA MET A 54 -9.53 25.77 9.11
C MET A 54 -8.33 24.82 8.98
N PHE A 55 -8.56 23.52 8.77
CA PHE A 55 -7.56 22.48 8.57
C PHE A 55 -8.13 21.42 7.61
N ALA A 56 -7.28 20.82 6.79
CA ALA A 56 -7.67 19.78 5.83
C ALA A 56 -7.48 18.36 6.38
N ALA A 57 -6.71 18.18 7.46
CA ALA A 57 -6.56 16.88 8.10
C ALA A 57 -6.09 17.02 9.55
N VAL A 58 -6.31 15.98 10.35
CA VAL A 58 -5.68 15.83 11.68
C VAL A 58 -4.77 14.61 11.61
N ILE A 59 -3.47 14.82 11.80
CA ILE A 59 -2.53 13.72 11.93
C ILE A 59 -2.41 13.38 13.41
N SER A 60 -2.90 12.20 13.76
CA SER A 60 -2.73 11.62 15.09
C SER A 60 -1.50 10.73 15.12
N PRO A 61 -0.64 10.84 16.15
CA PRO A 61 0.48 9.93 16.31
C PRO A 61 0.00 8.50 16.54
N PRO A 62 0.85 7.47 16.25
CA PRO A 62 0.54 6.09 16.59
C PRO A 62 0.20 5.97 18.07
N SER A 63 -0.81 5.16 18.41
CA SER A 63 -1.32 5.00 19.78
C SER A 63 -0.27 4.59 20.82
N ALA A 64 0.84 4.00 20.37
CA ALA A 64 1.98 3.62 21.21
C ALA A 64 2.88 4.81 21.64
N ARG A 65 2.78 5.97 20.98
CA ARG A 65 3.59 7.17 21.25
C ARG A 65 2.78 8.16 22.10
N ARG A 66 3.10 8.25 23.40
CA ARG A 66 2.46 9.21 24.33
C ARG A 66 3.15 10.57 24.38
N ASP A 67 4.30 10.69 23.74
CA ASP A 67 5.16 11.87 23.68
C ASP A 67 4.83 12.80 22.50
N ALA A 68 3.92 12.38 21.62
CA ALA A 68 3.50 13.16 20.47
C ALA A 68 2.09 13.71 20.67
N VAL A 69 1.88 14.97 20.30
CA VAL A 69 0.59 15.65 20.35
C VAL A 69 -0.01 15.65 18.94
N PRO A 70 -1.31 15.35 18.76
CA PRO A 70 -1.98 15.51 17.48
C PRO A 70 -1.77 16.91 16.92
N ARG A 71 -1.52 17.01 15.61
CA ARG A 71 -1.40 18.31 14.93
C ARG A 71 -2.38 18.40 13.77
N GLU A 72 -3.00 19.56 13.67
CA GLU A 72 -3.84 19.95 12.55
C GLU A 72 -2.95 20.35 11.38
N LEU A 73 -3.27 19.82 10.19
CA LEU A 73 -2.67 20.27 8.95
C LEU A 73 -3.56 21.37 8.36
N PRO A 74 -3.04 22.61 8.19
CA PRO A 74 -3.82 23.66 7.55
C PRO A 74 -4.24 23.24 6.14
N PRO A 75 -5.36 23.77 5.62
CA PRO A 75 -5.80 23.48 4.28
C PRO A 75 -4.79 24.09 3.33
N PHE A 76 -4.26 23.26 2.43
CA PHE A 76 -3.41 23.70 1.35
C PHE A 76 -4.09 23.38 0.03
N THR A 77 -4.02 24.30 -0.90
CA THR A 77 -4.41 24.08 -2.28
C THR A 77 -3.17 23.68 -3.07
N LEU A 78 -3.18 22.49 -3.64
CA LEU A 78 -2.15 22.13 -4.62
C LEU A 78 -2.45 22.90 -5.90
N SER A 79 -1.53 23.78 -6.29
CA SER A 79 -1.66 24.52 -7.54
C SER A 79 -1.56 23.55 -8.74
N PRO A 80 -2.18 23.83 -9.90
CA PRO A 80 -2.14 22.94 -11.06
C PRO A 80 -0.73 22.61 -11.58
N ASP A 81 0.26 23.41 -11.21
CA ASP A 81 1.68 23.22 -11.50
C ASP A 81 2.42 22.35 -10.47
N GLY A 82 1.71 21.79 -9.49
CA GLY A 82 2.25 20.86 -8.49
C GLY A 82 2.95 21.52 -7.30
N TRP A 83 2.83 22.85 -7.16
CA TRP A 83 3.46 23.58 -6.06
C TRP A 83 2.55 23.71 -4.83
N MET A 84 3.19 23.69 -3.66
CA MET A 84 2.61 23.85 -2.33
C MET A 84 3.54 24.72 -1.47
N GLY A 85 3.48 26.04 -1.68
CA GLY A 85 4.46 26.97 -1.08
C GLY A 85 5.86 26.69 -1.62
N GLU A 86 6.82 26.43 -0.73
CA GLU A 86 8.20 26.07 -1.10
C GLU A 86 8.36 24.56 -1.42
N LEU A 87 7.31 23.76 -1.21
CA LEU A 87 7.31 22.34 -1.52
C LEU A 87 6.78 22.12 -2.94
N ARG A 88 7.52 21.34 -3.72
CA ARG A 88 7.10 20.91 -5.05
C ARG A 88 6.80 19.42 -5.02
N LEU A 89 5.63 19.04 -5.51
CA LEU A 89 5.38 17.66 -5.89
C LEU A 89 5.96 17.45 -7.29
N ASP A 90 6.91 16.54 -7.40
CA ASP A 90 7.46 16.20 -8.69
C ASP A 90 6.39 15.54 -9.57
N PRO A 91 6.37 15.86 -10.88
CA PRO A 91 5.42 15.25 -11.80
C PRO A 91 5.64 13.73 -11.84
N PRO A 92 4.56 12.95 -12.05
CA PRO A 92 4.70 11.50 -12.13
C PRO A 92 5.51 11.08 -13.35
N VAL A 93 6.23 9.97 -13.21
CA VAL A 93 6.89 9.26 -14.31
C VAL A 93 5.90 8.30 -14.95
N LEU A 94 5.75 8.35 -16.27
CA LEU A 94 4.85 7.45 -17.00
C LEU A 94 5.57 6.14 -17.34
N LEU A 95 5.07 5.02 -16.80
CA LEU A 95 5.44 3.68 -17.23
C LEU A 95 4.48 3.22 -18.32
N GLY A 96 4.99 3.02 -19.54
CA GLY A 96 4.21 2.52 -20.66
C GLY A 96 4.75 1.22 -21.23
N GLY A 97 3.88 0.43 -21.85
CA GLY A 97 4.28 -0.83 -22.47
C GLY A 97 3.12 -1.57 -23.14
N ARG A 98 3.38 -2.80 -23.57
CA ARG A 98 2.40 -3.74 -24.12
C ARG A 98 2.61 -5.10 -23.46
N VAL A 99 1.54 -5.82 -23.18
CA VAL A 99 1.61 -7.17 -22.60
C VAL A 99 1.33 -8.20 -23.69
N VAL A 100 2.28 -9.12 -23.91
CA VAL A 100 2.18 -10.19 -24.90
C VAL A 100 2.59 -11.52 -24.28
N ALA A 101 2.08 -12.61 -24.83
CA ALA A 101 2.58 -13.94 -24.49
C ALA A 101 4.04 -14.09 -24.96
N TYR A 102 4.87 -14.73 -24.13
CA TYR A 102 6.21 -15.13 -24.53
C TYR A 102 6.11 -16.39 -25.39
N CYS A 103 6.55 -16.29 -26.64
CA CYS A 103 6.49 -17.37 -27.63
C CYS A 103 7.91 -17.84 -28.03
N PRO A 104 8.53 -18.82 -27.34
CA PRO A 104 9.83 -19.35 -27.74
C PRO A 104 9.71 -20.23 -28.99
N ALA A 105 10.68 -20.15 -29.90
CA ALA A 105 10.73 -21.04 -31.06
C ALA A 105 11.04 -22.50 -30.63
N PRO A 106 10.48 -23.54 -31.29
CA PRO A 106 9.63 -23.53 -32.49
C PRO A 106 8.12 -23.70 -32.19
N MET A 107 7.54 -22.87 -31.32
CA MET A 107 6.14 -23.02 -30.93
C MET A 107 5.16 -22.51 -32.01
N THR A 108 4.50 -23.43 -32.73
CA THR A 108 3.43 -23.11 -33.69
C THR A 108 2.13 -22.75 -32.99
N GLY A 109 1.47 -21.67 -33.41
CA GLY A 109 0.19 -21.19 -32.85
C GLY A 109 0.32 -20.20 -31.69
N CYS A 110 1.54 -19.80 -31.34
CA CYS A 110 1.79 -18.72 -30.38
C CYS A 110 2.07 -17.44 -31.18
N ASP A 111 1.23 -16.42 -31.01
CA ASP A 111 1.47 -15.09 -31.57
C ASP A 111 1.73 -14.06 -30.46
N ALA A 112 2.32 -12.92 -30.84
CA ALA A 112 2.57 -11.83 -29.92
C ALA A 112 1.35 -10.90 -29.77
N THR A 113 0.11 -11.41 -29.91
CA THR A 113 -1.09 -10.58 -29.79
C THR A 113 -1.20 -10.02 -28.37
N PRO A 114 -1.60 -8.74 -28.22
CA PRO A 114 -1.78 -8.15 -26.90
C PRO A 114 -2.86 -8.88 -26.10
N ILE A 115 -2.50 -9.27 -24.88
CA ILE A 115 -3.41 -9.98 -23.97
C ILE A 115 -3.94 -9.04 -22.88
N ALA A 116 -5.14 -9.34 -22.41
CA ALA A 116 -5.67 -8.68 -21.23
C ALA A 116 -4.84 -9.04 -20.00
N ALA A 117 -4.50 -8.06 -19.17
CA ALA A 117 -3.67 -8.27 -17.98
C ALA A 117 -3.94 -7.23 -16.90
N THR A 118 -3.65 -7.58 -15.65
CA THR A 118 -3.62 -6.63 -14.53
C THR A 118 -2.17 -6.37 -14.16
N VAL A 119 -1.70 -5.15 -14.39
CA VAL A 119 -0.35 -4.71 -14.04
C VAL A 119 -0.39 -4.10 -12.64
N THR A 120 0.27 -4.74 -11.69
CA THR A 120 0.45 -4.19 -10.34
C THR A 120 1.87 -3.70 -10.17
N VAL A 121 2.02 -2.41 -9.86
CA VAL A 121 3.33 -1.82 -9.53
C VAL A 121 3.36 -1.54 -8.05
N SER A 122 4.34 -2.11 -7.35
CA SER A 122 4.55 -1.88 -5.94
C SER A 122 5.98 -1.45 -5.66
N ARG A 123 6.15 -0.58 -4.66
CA ARG A 123 7.44 -0.07 -4.22
C ARG A 123 7.43 0.11 -2.70
N ARG A 124 8.54 -0.23 -2.03
CA ARG A 124 8.70 0.09 -0.61
C ARG A 124 8.72 1.62 -0.41
N SER A 125 8.29 2.10 0.76
CA SER A 125 8.50 3.49 1.12
C SER A 125 9.99 3.86 1.04
N LEU A 126 10.29 5.05 0.53
CA LEU A 126 11.64 5.60 0.51
C LEU A 126 12.10 6.07 1.89
N PHE A 127 11.15 6.30 2.82
CA PHE A 127 11.46 6.61 4.21
C PHE A 127 11.13 5.41 5.12
N GLY A 128 11.99 5.17 6.11
CA GLY A 128 11.85 4.06 7.04
C GLY A 128 10.51 4.10 7.81
N GLY A 129 9.79 2.97 7.83
CA GLY A 129 8.51 2.84 8.53
C GLY A 129 7.29 3.42 7.80
N GLY A 130 7.46 3.99 6.60
CA GLY A 130 6.35 4.49 5.80
C GLY A 130 5.52 3.41 5.10
N PRO A 131 4.28 3.73 4.68
CA PRO A 131 3.46 2.83 3.86
C PRO A 131 4.09 2.62 2.49
N GLY A 132 3.98 1.41 1.96
CA GLY A 132 4.42 1.12 0.58
C GLY A 132 3.57 1.85 -0.44
N PHE A 133 4.12 2.08 -1.63
CA PHE A 133 3.34 2.49 -2.79
C PHE A 133 2.80 1.25 -3.51
N LYS A 134 1.53 1.30 -3.94
CA LYS A 134 0.90 0.28 -4.77
C LYS A 134 -0.07 0.95 -5.74
N THR A 135 0.02 0.62 -7.02
CA THR A 135 -0.96 1.01 -8.04
C THR A 135 -1.27 -0.17 -8.94
N ILE A 136 -2.49 -0.19 -9.49
CA ILE A 136 -3.03 -1.26 -10.32
C ILE A 136 -3.57 -0.65 -11.61
N ALA A 137 -3.16 -1.19 -12.75
CA ALA A 137 -3.70 -0.85 -14.05
C ALA A 137 -4.24 -2.10 -14.74
N ASN A 138 -5.43 -1.99 -15.32
CA ASN A 138 -6.01 -3.05 -16.14
C ASN A 138 -5.73 -2.75 -17.61
N VAL A 139 -5.16 -3.73 -18.31
CA VAL A 139 -4.85 -3.71 -19.73
C VAL A 139 -5.88 -4.58 -20.43
N GLU A 140 -6.56 -4.02 -21.41
CA GLU A 140 -7.55 -4.74 -22.21
C GLU A 140 -6.89 -5.63 -23.27
N GLY A 141 -7.55 -6.73 -23.61
CA GLY A 141 -7.08 -7.60 -24.70
C GLY A 141 -7.14 -6.86 -26.03
N GLY A 142 -6.08 -6.95 -26.82
CA GLY A 142 -5.94 -6.18 -28.08
C GLY A 142 -5.51 -4.72 -27.90
N ALA A 143 -5.27 -4.25 -26.67
CA ALA A 143 -4.70 -2.92 -26.47
C ALA A 143 -3.23 -2.86 -26.92
N ASP A 144 -2.91 -1.96 -27.84
CA ASP A 144 -1.55 -1.80 -28.37
C ASP A 144 -0.57 -1.20 -27.35
N SER A 145 -1.09 -0.52 -26.31
CA SER A 145 -0.28 0.03 -25.22
C SER A 145 -1.10 0.28 -23.94
N PHE A 146 -0.39 0.35 -22.81
CA PHE A 146 -0.88 0.86 -21.53
C PHE A 146 0.01 2.00 -21.02
N SER A 147 -0.50 2.83 -20.10
CA SER A 147 0.27 3.87 -19.41
C SER A 147 -0.14 3.96 -17.94
N ILE A 148 0.85 4.02 -17.04
CA ILE A 148 0.67 4.09 -15.59
C ILE A 148 1.48 5.25 -15.06
N ALA A 149 0.85 6.15 -14.31
CA ALA A 149 1.54 7.22 -13.59
C ALA A 149 2.18 6.67 -12.31
N LEU A 150 3.50 6.84 -12.18
CA LEU A 150 4.28 6.40 -11.03
C LEU A 150 4.91 7.61 -10.32
N PRO A 151 5.01 7.61 -8.99
CA PRO A 151 5.82 8.59 -8.28
C PRO A 151 7.29 8.47 -8.71
N PRO A 152 8.02 9.58 -8.85
CA PRO A 152 9.46 9.54 -9.06
C PRO A 152 10.17 8.79 -7.93
N THR A 153 11.33 8.25 -8.25
CA THR A 153 12.19 7.46 -7.35
C THR A 153 13.32 8.29 -6.79
#